data_AF-A0A4P5TQ05-F1
#
_entry.id   AF-A0A4P5TQ05-F1
#
_cell.length_a   1.000
_cell.length_b   1.000
_cell.length_c   1.000
_cell.angle_alpha   90.00
_cell.angle_beta   90.00
_cell.angle_gamma   90.00
#
_symmetry.space_group_name_H-M   'P 1'
#
loop_
_entity.id
_entity.type
_entity.pdbx_description
1 polymer ?
#
loop_
_entity_poly.entity_id
_entity_poly.type
_entity_poly.pdbx_seq_one_letter_code
_entity_poly.pdbx_strand_id
1 'polypeptide(L)'
;MLLSRRNVRVKVMQVLYTHEQSPDIPFTTLEKSLRERINNSFRLLIYNLYLIEKTAEYSVEDAGHKSSKHLPTEADKKFSVRIFHNPIIQKLVLDENFKRIIREQKLTYLPDADYFRTWFKTLEDTSSYKNYIQNENPPIEEDKRLILYLYRKVLLLSELFTQHVEDSFTTWNDDSTIIENQLVILIDKIATQVEKEIVKGNEKFIKFPESMNEEHDFANELLNRVYYNEEYLATLITPKLENWDKERLAQIDLMLMKMALAELLYFPNIPIKATMNEYIDIAKNYSTPKSGEFINGILDKIMKELKEQGLLKKEGRGLIEN
;
A
#
# COMPACT_ATOMS: atom_id res chain seq x y z
N MET A 1 -9.61 -0.71 -5.64
CA MET A 1 -8.53 -1.23 -4.77
C MET A 1 -7.78 -0.12 -4.01
N LEU A 2 -7.68 -0.27 -2.69
CA LEU A 2 -6.86 0.50 -1.74
C LEU A 2 -5.46 -0.09 -1.53
N LEU A 3 -5.32 -1.42 -1.66
CA LEU A 3 -4.01 -2.06 -1.77
C LEU A 3 -3.73 -2.35 -3.25
N SER A 4 -2.50 -2.13 -3.72
CA SER A 4 -2.19 -2.50 -5.10
C SER A 4 -2.23 -4.02 -5.30
N ARG A 5 -2.46 -4.47 -6.54
CA ARG A 5 -2.32 -5.90 -6.89
C ARG A 5 -0.95 -6.46 -6.52
N ARG A 6 0.12 -5.65 -6.58
CA ARG A 6 1.47 -6.02 -6.12
C ARG A 6 1.45 -6.47 -4.66
N ASN A 7 0.83 -5.67 -3.79
CA ASN A 7 0.72 -6.00 -2.37
C ASN A 7 -0.03 -7.31 -2.16
N VAL A 8 -1.13 -7.49 -2.89
CA VAL A 8 -1.94 -8.70 -2.81
C VAL A 8 -1.13 -9.93 -3.26
N ARG A 9 -0.34 -9.83 -4.34
CA ARG A 9 0.59 -10.90 -4.76
C ARG A 9 1.58 -11.25 -3.66
N VAL A 10 2.19 -10.26 -3.01
CA VAL A 10 3.10 -10.50 -1.88
C VAL A 10 2.39 -11.27 -0.76
N LYS A 11 1.14 -10.91 -0.41
CA LYS A 11 0.38 -11.66 0.60
C LYS A 11 0.08 -13.09 0.20
N VAL A 12 -0.26 -13.33 -1.07
CA VAL A 12 -0.44 -14.70 -1.59
C VAL A 12 0.88 -15.48 -1.53
N MET A 13 1.99 -14.87 -1.92
CA MET A 13 3.33 -15.48 -1.84
C MET A 13 3.70 -15.87 -0.41
N GLN A 14 3.45 -15.00 0.58
CA GLN A 14 3.69 -15.28 2.00
C GLN A 14 2.87 -16.48 2.51
N VAL A 15 1.60 -16.58 2.10
CA VAL A 15 0.71 -17.69 2.48
C VAL A 15 1.14 -18.99 1.82
N LEU A 16 1.48 -18.96 0.54
CA LEU A 16 2.00 -20.15 -0.16
C LEU A 16 3.34 -20.60 0.42
N TYR A 17 4.23 -19.67 0.78
CA TYR A 17 5.49 -19.99 1.46
C TYR A 17 5.23 -20.67 2.80
N THR A 18 4.26 -20.18 3.57
CA THR A 18 3.83 -20.83 4.81
C THR A 18 3.33 -22.25 4.56
N HIS A 19 2.57 -22.47 3.48
CA HIS A 19 2.08 -23.79 3.10
C HIS A 19 3.23 -24.75 2.74
N GLU A 20 4.22 -24.32 1.96
CA GLU A 20 5.35 -25.17 1.61
C GLU A 20 6.20 -25.56 2.84
N GLN A 21 6.27 -24.70 3.87
CA GLN A 21 6.94 -25.02 5.14
C GLN A 21 6.08 -25.87 6.08
N SER A 22 4.77 -25.92 5.87
CA SER A 22 3.82 -26.65 6.73
C SER A 22 2.67 -27.22 5.89
N PRO A 23 2.93 -28.32 5.13
CA PRO A 23 1.98 -28.85 4.17
C PRO A 23 0.69 -29.38 4.78
N ASP A 24 0.71 -29.74 6.07
CA ASP A 24 -0.43 -30.28 6.81
C ASP A 24 -1.51 -29.24 7.12
N ILE A 25 -1.23 -27.94 6.90
CA ILE A 25 -2.21 -26.87 7.12
C ILE A 25 -3.34 -27.01 6.09
N PRO A 26 -4.62 -27.12 6.52
CA PRO A 26 -5.75 -27.21 5.59
C PRO A 26 -5.86 -25.97 4.71
N PHE A 27 -6.21 -26.15 3.44
CA PHE A 27 -6.36 -25.06 2.47
C PHE A 27 -7.31 -23.95 2.94
N THR A 28 -8.42 -24.31 3.60
CA THR A 28 -9.37 -23.33 4.18
C THR A 28 -8.74 -22.43 5.24
N THR A 29 -7.71 -22.91 5.94
CA THR A 29 -6.93 -22.12 6.90
C THR A 29 -6.00 -21.16 6.19
N LEU A 30 -5.44 -21.54 5.03
CA LEU A 30 -4.64 -20.65 4.18
C LEU A 30 -5.48 -19.50 3.63
N GLU A 31 -6.70 -19.78 3.14
CA GLU A 31 -7.62 -18.76 2.65
C GLU A 31 -8.00 -17.76 3.76
N LYS A 32 -8.30 -18.26 4.96
CA LYS A 32 -8.59 -17.41 6.12
C LYS A 32 -7.38 -16.55 6.49
N SER A 33 -6.19 -17.13 6.54
CA SER A 33 -4.93 -16.43 6.82
C SER A 33 -4.64 -15.33 5.79
N LEU A 34 -4.85 -15.61 4.50
CA LEU A 34 -4.71 -14.63 3.42
C LEU A 34 -5.66 -13.45 3.61
N ARG A 35 -6.92 -13.73 3.93
CA ARG A 35 -7.95 -12.70 4.18
C ARG A 35 -7.56 -11.82 5.37
N GLU A 36 -7.12 -12.41 6.47
CA GLU A 36 -6.67 -11.69 7.66
C GLU A 36 -5.46 -10.80 7.37
N ARG A 37 -4.47 -11.30 6.63
CA ARG A 37 -3.27 -10.52 6.23
C ARG A 37 -3.65 -9.30 5.40
N ILE A 38 -4.54 -9.44 4.42
CA ILE A 38 -5.02 -8.33 3.59
C ILE A 38 -5.77 -7.30 4.45
N ASN A 39 -6.64 -7.76 5.35
CA ASN A 39 -7.39 -6.88 6.25
C ASN A 39 -6.47 -6.12 7.21
N ASN A 40 -5.42 -6.77 7.72
CA ASN A 40 -4.46 -6.13 8.61
C ASN A 40 -3.66 -5.04 7.88
N SER A 41 -3.17 -5.31 6.66
CA SER A 41 -2.48 -4.27 5.86
C SER A 41 -3.43 -3.10 5.52
N PHE A 42 -4.70 -3.40 5.22
CA PHE A 42 -5.70 -2.36 5.01
C PHE A 42 -5.93 -1.51 6.26
N ARG A 43 -6.13 -2.15 7.41
CA ARG A 43 -6.32 -1.49 8.70
C ARG A 43 -5.13 -0.59 9.05
N LEU A 44 -3.91 -1.07 8.80
CA LEU A 44 -2.68 -0.32 9.00
C LEU A 44 -2.58 0.91 8.06
N LEU A 45 -2.97 0.77 6.79
CA LEU A 45 -3.01 1.90 5.85
C LEU A 45 -3.97 2.99 6.31
N ILE A 46 -5.20 2.60 6.68
CA ILE A 46 -6.21 3.54 7.18
C ILE A 46 -5.75 4.21 8.48
N TYR A 47 -5.10 3.43 9.36
CA TYR A 47 -4.57 3.98 10.60
C TYR A 47 -3.52 5.05 10.36
N ASN A 48 -2.60 4.84 9.42
CA ASN A 48 -1.59 5.85 9.08
C ASN A 48 -2.21 7.14 8.51
N LEU A 49 -3.25 7.04 7.68
CA LEU A 49 -4.00 8.20 7.20
C LEU A 49 -4.72 8.93 8.32
N TYR A 50 -5.31 8.18 9.26
CA TYR A 50 -5.96 8.73 10.45
C TYR A 50 -4.95 9.49 11.33
N LEU A 51 -3.75 8.96 11.54
CA LEU A 51 -2.70 9.66 12.28
C LEU A 51 -2.26 10.98 11.62
N ILE A 52 -2.16 10.99 10.28
CA ILE A 52 -1.88 12.21 9.51
C ILE A 52 -3.00 13.24 9.69
N GLU A 53 -4.26 12.83 9.53
CA GLU A 53 -5.44 13.68 9.68
C GLU A 53 -5.53 14.28 11.08
N LYS A 54 -5.39 13.46 12.13
CA LYS A 54 -5.44 13.92 13.52
C LYS A 54 -4.27 14.79 13.93
N THR A 55 -3.07 14.53 13.40
CA THR A 55 -1.93 15.44 13.61
C THR A 55 -2.18 16.81 12.98
N ALA A 56 -2.83 16.85 11.81
CA ALA A 56 -3.22 18.11 11.18
C ALA A 56 -4.34 18.83 11.96
N GLU A 57 -5.36 18.09 12.43
CA GLU A 57 -6.46 18.61 13.24
C GLU A 57 -5.98 19.24 14.55
N TYR A 58 -4.96 18.66 15.20
CA TYR A 58 -4.38 19.21 16.42
C TYR A 58 -3.88 20.66 16.26
N SER A 59 -3.57 21.12 15.04
CA SER A 59 -3.24 22.54 14.79
C SER A 59 -4.37 23.51 15.22
N VAL A 60 -5.63 23.07 15.15
CA VAL A 60 -6.81 23.82 15.59
C VAL A 60 -6.89 23.87 17.11
N GLU A 61 -6.63 22.73 17.77
CA GLU A 61 -6.57 22.66 19.24
C GLU A 61 -5.44 23.55 19.79
N ASP A 62 -4.26 23.48 19.17
CA ASP A 62 -3.12 24.31 19.54
C ASP A 62 -3.40 25.81 19.39
N ALA A 63 -4.09 26.21 18.32
CA ALA A 63 -4.56 27.58 18.11
C ALA A 63 -5.54 28.02 19.21
N GLY A 64 -6.48 27.15 19.60
CA GLY A 64 -7.40 27.39 20.71
C GLY A 64 -6.68 27.57 22.05
N HIS A 65 -5.69 26.72 22.34
CA HIS A 65 -4.89 26.84 23.56
C HIS A 65 -4.03 28.10 23.60
N LYS A 66 -3.42 28.51 22.48
CA LYS A 66 -2.59 29.72 22.40
C LYS A 66 -3.43 31.00 22.53
N SER A 67 -4.58 31.05 21.85
CA SER A 67 -5.47 32.22 21.86
C SER A 67 -6.19 32.45 23.19
N SER A 68 -6.34 31.41 24.02
CA SER A 68 -6.97 31.47 25.34
C SER A 68 -6.01 31.81 26.51
N LYS A 69 -4.69 31.94 26.26
CA LYS A 69 -3.72 32.29 27.31
C LYS A 69 -3.95 33.70 27.86
N HIS A 70 -4.01 33.82 29.18
CA HIS A 70 -4.14 35.11 29.88
C HIS A 70 -2.96 36.07 29.64
N LEU A 71 -1.76 35.55 29.37
CA LEU A 71 -0.55 36.32 29.04
C LEU A 71 0.10 35.71 27.77
N PRO A 72 -0.38 36.10 26.57
CA PRO A 72 0.14 35.55 25.32
C PRO A 72 1.52 36.14 25.00
N THR A 73 2.49 35.28 24.69
CA THR A 73 3.79 35.69 24.15
C THR A 73 3.66 36.13 22.67
N GLU A 74 4.66 36.83 22.13
CA GLU A 74 4.70 37.16 20.69
C GLU A 74 4.72 35.89 19.80
N ALA A 75 5.21 34.77 20.32
CA ALA A 75 5.12 33.46 19.67
C ALA A 75 3.69 32.89 19.71
N ASP A 76 2.94 33.12 20.78
CA ASP A 76 1.53 32.68 20.91
C ASP A 76 0.59 33.43 19.96
N LYS A 77 0.99 34.57 19.42
CA LYS A 77 0.25 35.30 18.37
C LYS A 77 0.50 34.76 16.95
N LYS A 78 1.55 33.94 16.79
CA LYS A 78 1.96 33.33 15.51
C LYS A 78 1.58 31.86 15.48
N PHE A 79 0.28 31.56 15.45
CA PHE A 79 -0.23 30.20 15.20
C PHE A 79 -0.88 30.12 13.82
N SER A 80 -0.87 28.92 13.25
CA SER A 80 -1.50 28.66 11.96
C SER A 80 -2.21 27.32 11.98
N VAL A 81 -3.48 27.34 11.55
CA VAL A 81 -4.33 26.17 11.31
C VAL A 81 -4.28 25.74 9.83
N ARG A 82 -3.30 26.23 9.06
CA ARG A 82 -3.26 26.05 7.60
C ARG A 82 -3.16 24.58 7.20
N ILE A 83 -2.41 23.76 7.95
CA ILE A 83 -2.34 22.32 7.66
C ILE A 83 -3.68 21.61 7.81
N PHE A 84 -4.53 22.01 8.78
CA PHE A 84 -5.87 21.44 8.87
C PHE A 84 -6.70 21.79 7.63
N HIS A 85 -6.60 23.03 7.15
CA HIS A 85 -7.28 23.49 5.92
C HIS A 85 -6.63 23.02 4.63
N ASN A 86 -5.55 22.24 4.69
CA ASN A 86 -4.95 21.63 3.51
C ASN A 86 -6.03 20.83 2.75
N PRO A 87 -6.22 21.06 1.44
CA PRO A 87 -7.30 20.43 0.68
C PRO A 87 -7.30 18.89 0.74
N ILE A 88 -6.12 18.26 0.83
CA ILE A 88 -5.98 16.81 0.93
C ILE A 88 -6.47 16.32 2.31
N ILE A 89 -6.13 17.04 3.39
CA ILE A 89 -6.63 16.75 4.74
C ILE A 89 -8.14 16.93 4.80
N GLN A 90 -8.67 18.03 4.24
CA GLN A 90 -10.11 18.27 4.21
C GLN A 90 -10.86 17.18 3.44
N LYS A 91 -10.25 16.58 2.41
CA LYS A 91 -10.83 15.39 1.76
C LYS A 91 -10.98 14.20 2.70
N LEU A 92 -10.01 13.95 3.57
CA LEU A 92 -10.10 12.89 4.58
C LEU A 92 -11.17 13.24 5.63
N VAL A 93 -11.15 14.47 6.14
CA VAL A 93 -12.06 14.97 7.18
C VAL A 93 -13.52 14.97 6.72
N LEU A 94 -13.80 15.19 5.44
CA LEU A 94 -15.17 15.24 4.91
C LEU A 94 -15.68 13.88 4.38
N ASP A 95 -14.82 12.86 4.27
CA ASP A 95 -15.21 11.56 3.74
C ASP A 95 -15.93 10.71 4.80
N GLU A 96 -17.23 10.48 4.60
CA GLU A 96 -18.06 9.68 5.51
C GLU A 96 -17.71 8.19 5.52
N ASN A 97 -17.19 7.64 4.41
CA ASN A 97 -16.73 6.26 4.36
C ASN A 97 -15.44 6.09 5.18
N PHE A 98 -14.49 7.00 5.07
CA PHE A 98 -13.27 7.02 5.85
C PHE A 98 -13.57 7.07 7.36
N LYS A 99 -14.45 8.00 7.79
CA LYS A 99 -14.93 8.07 9.18
C LYS A 99 -15.62 6.80 9.64
N ARG A 100 -16.45 6.19 8.78
CA ARG A 100 -17.12 4.93 9.08
C ARG A 100 -16.11 3.81 9.30
N ILE A 101 -15.14 3.65 8.40
CA ILE A 101 -14.09 2.62 8.49
C ILE A 101 -13.28 2.80 9.78
N ILE A 102 -12.86 4.01 10.12
CA ILE A 102 -12.13 4.32 11.37
C ILE A 102 -12.90 3.83 12.60
N ARG A 103 -14.21 4.10 12.66
CA ARG A 103 -15.08 3.68 13.78
C ARG A 103 -15.27 2.17 13.82
N GLU A 104 -15.58 1.54 12.68
CA GLU A 104 -15.79 0.10 12.59
C GLU A 104 -14.52 -0.70 12.95
N GLN A 105 -13.35 -0.19 12.56
CA GLN A 105 -12.04 -0.77 12.85
C GLN A 105 -11.49 -0.35 14.23
N LYS A 106 -12.26 0.43 15.00
CA LYS A 106 -11.92 0.91 16.36
C LYS A 106 -10.56 1.62 16.43
N LEU A 107 -10.19 2.35 15.38
CA LEU A 107 -8.86 2.96 15.26
C LEU A 107 -8.68 4.20 16.17
N THR A 108 -9.79 4.84 16.57
CA THR A 108 -9.77 6.00 17.47
C THR A 108 -9.25 5.69 18.87
N TYR A 109 -9.30 4.41 19.28
CA TYR A 109 -8.88 3.97 20.62
C TYR A 109 -7.41 3.54 20.68
N LEU A 110 -6.69 3.55 19.55
CA LEU A 110 -5.30 3.10 19.50
C LEU A 110 -4.31 4.14 20.02
N PRO A 111 -4.28 5.39 19.50
CA PRO A 111 -3.26 6.35 19.92
C PRO A 111 -3.62 7.03 21.26
N ASP A 112 -2.60 7.43 21.99
CA ASP A 112 -2.74 8.43 23.06
C ASP A 112 -2.99 9.83 22.44
N ALA A 113 -3.79 10.64 23.11
CA ALA A 113 -4.08 12.01 22.67
C ALA A 113 -2.82 12.88 22.59
N ASP A 114 -1.82 12.64 23.46
CA ASP A 114 -0.56 13.40 23.48
C ASP A 114 0.35 13.14 22.27
N TYR A 115 0.09 12.08 21.50
CA TYR A 115 0.88 11.78 20.31
C TYR A 115 0.72 12.85 19.23
N PHE A 116 -0.52 13.30 18.99
CA PHE A 116 -0.83 14.32 17.99
C PHE A 116 -0.18 15.66 18.33
N ARG A 117 -0.18 16.02 19.62
CA ARG A 117 0.56 17.18 20.13
C ARG A 117 2.04 17.06 19.82
N THR A 118 2.64 15.92 20.11
CA THR A 118 4.08 15.70 19.93
C THR A 118 4.46 15.83 18.46
N TRP A 119 3.78 15.11 17.56
CA TRP A 119 4.07 15.17 16.13
C TRP A 119 3.78 16.54 15.52
N PHE A 120 2.68 17.20 15.92
CA PHE A 120 2.40 18.54 15.42
C PHE A 120 3.47 19.55 15.86
N LYS A 121 3.95 19.48 17.11
CA LYS A 121 5.04 20.36 17.58
C LYS A 121 6.34 20.12 16.84
N THR A 122 6.69 18.85 16.58
CA THR A 122 7.84 18.52 15.73
C THR A 122 7.67 19.09 14.32
N LEU A 123 6.49 19.00 13.71
CA LEU A 123 6.21 19.61 12.41
C LEU A 123 6.33 21.15 12.48
N GLU A 124 5.73 21.77 13.49
CA GLU A 124 5.67 23.23 13.70
C GLU A 124 7.07 23.86 13.72
N ASP A 125 8.04 23.16 14.30
CA ASP A 125 9.41 23.63 14.40
C ASP A 125 10.22 23.53 13.09
N THR A 126 9.73 22.78 12.10
CA THR A 126 10.45 22.57 10.84
C THR A 126 10.43 23.80 9.93
N SER A 127 11.49 23.98 9.13
CA SER A 127 11.52 25.00 8.08
C SER A 127 10.47 24.75 7.00
N SER A 128 10.15 23.49 6.72
CA SER A 128 9.11 23.11 5.75
C SER A 128 7.76 23.69 6.13
N TYR A 129 7.33 23.53 7.39
CA TYR A 129 6.06 24.07 7.85
C TYR A 129 6.08 25.60 7.93
N LYS A 130 7.16 26.18 8.45
CA LYS A 130 7.33 27.65 8.55
C LYS A 130 7.27 28.34 7.19
N ASN A 131 7.81 27.73 6.14
CA ASN A 131 7.71 28.25 4.78
C ASN A 131 6.29 28.06 4.21
N TYR A 132 5.67 26.89 4.42
CA TYR A 132 4.32 26.60 3.94
C TYR A 132 3.27 27.60 4.45
N ILE A 133 3.35 27.98 5.74
CA ILE A 133 2.36 28.90 6.32
C ILE A 133 2.45 30.33 5.78
N GLN A 134 3.58 30.72 5.19
CA GLN A 134 3.80 32.04 4.58
C GLN A 134 3.13 32.18 3.21
N ASN A 135 2.88 31.07 2.51
CA ASN A 135 2.19 31.09 1.23
C ASN A 135 0.68 31.16 1.46
N GLU A 136 0.02 32.24 1.05
CA GLU A 136 -1.42 32.41 1.26
C GLU A 136 -2.27 31.41 0.47
N ASN A 137 -1.83 31.04 -0.73
CA ASN A 137 -2.53 30.13 -1.64
C ASN A 137 -1.54 29.12 -2.22
N PRO A 138 -1.08 28.14 -1.43
CA PRO A 138 -0.13 27.15 -1.92
C PRO A 138 -0.74 26.35 -3.08
N PRO A 139 0.05 26.06 -4.13
CA PRO A 139 -0.38 25.09 -5.12
C PRO A 139 -0.51 23.72 -4.46
N ILE A 140 -1.42 22.90 -4.97
CA ILE A 140 -1.70 21.55 -4.46
C ILE A 140 -0.45 20.64 -4.40
N GLU A 141 0.57 20.89 -5.22
CA GLU A 141 1.84 20.17 -5.17
C GLU A 141 2.65 20.52 -3.91
N GLU A 142 2.57 21.78 -3.45
CA GLU A 142 3.12 22.19 -2.14
C GLU A 142 2.29 21.61 -0.99
N ASP A 143 0.96 21.58 -1.12
CA ASP A 143 0.08 20.90 -0.15
C ASP A 143 0.45 19.43 0.00
N LYS A 144 0.56 18.71 -1.12
CA LYS A 144 0.97 17.30 -1.19
C LYS A 144 2.34 17.09 -0.54
N ARG A 145 3.31 17.95 -0.88
CA ARG A 145 4.66 17.88 -0.33
C ARG A 145 4.66 18.01 1.19
N LEU A 146 3.84 18.90 1.76
CA LEU A 146 3.75 19.03 3.21
C LEU A 146 3.15 17.78 3.87
N ILE A 147 2.09 17.20 3.32
CA ILE A 147 1.48 15.99 3.91
C ILE A 147 2.47 14.81 3.86
N LEU A 148 3.18 14.64 2.74
CA LEU A 148 4.23 13.63 2.63
C LEU A 148 5.43 13.92 3.54
N TYR A 149 5.74 15.19 3.80
CA TYR A 149 6.77 15.58 4.76
C TYR A 149 6.34 15.22 6.19
N LEU A 150 5.10 15.55 6.59
CA LEU A 150 4.55 15.15 7.88
C LEU A 150 4.68 13.63 8.06
N TYR A 151 4.25 12.84 7.08
CA TYR A 151 4.37 11.39 7.19
C TYR A 151 5.84 10.91 7.25
N ARG A 152 6.67 11.30 6.29
CA ARG A 152 8.02 10.72 6.12
C ARG A 152 9.08 11.28 7.07
N LYS A 153 8.96 12.55 7.46
CA LYS A 153 9.99 13.27 8.22
C LYS A 153 9.59 13.55 9.65
N VAL A 154 8.31 13.41 9.99
CA VAL A 154 7.82 13.55 11.36
C VAL A 154 7.37 12.21 11.90
N LEU A 155 6.39 11.55 11.29
CA LEU A 155 5.85 10.28 11.81
C LEU A 155 6.87 9.14 11.67
N LEU A 156 7.32 8.80 10.46
CA LEU A 156 8.22 7.66 10.23
C LEU A 156 9.61 7.78 10.89
N LEU A 157 10.04 8.99 11.27
CA LEU A 157 11.29 9.22 12.00
C LEU A 157 11.10 9.33 13.52
N SER A 158 9.85 9.27 13.99
CA SER A 158 9.53 9.33 15.41
C SER A 158 9.61 7.94 16.04
N GLU A 159 10.51 7.76 17.01
CA GLU A 159 10.57 6.52 17.80
C GLU A 159 9.22 6.20 18.47
N LEU A 160 8.53 7.23 18.95
CA LEU A 160 7.17 7.13 19.50
C LEU A 160 6.18 6.53 18.51
N PHE A 161 6.21 6.98 17.25
CA PHE A 161 5.36 6.43 16.20
C PHE A 161 5.71 4.97 15.91
N THR A 162 7.00 4.66 15.74
CA THR A 162 7.44 3.31 15.41
C THR A 162 7.05 2.32 16.50
N GLN A 163 7.36 2.63 17.76
CA GLN A 163 6.98 1.80 18.90
C GLN A 163 5.46 1.62 18.99
N HIS A 164 4.70 2.71 18.86
CA HIS A 164 3.24 2.65 18.92
C HIS A 164 2.63 1.75 17.83
N VAL A 165 3.12 1.87 16.59
CA VAL A 165 2.61 1.09 15.47
C VAL A 165 3.03 -0.38 15.58
N GLU A 166 4.24 -0.68 16.05
CA GLU A 166 4.69 -2.06 16.34
C GLU A 166 3.83 -2.73 17.41
N ASP A 167 3.55 -2.02 18.50
CA ASP A 167 2.69 -2.53 19.59
C ASP A 167 1.24 -2.75 19.13
N SER A 168 0.75 -1.90 18.22
CA SER A 168 -0.64 -1.95 17.72
C SER A 168 -0.83 -2.92 16.54
N PHE A 169 0.22 -3.18 15.77
CA PHE A 169 0.19 -3.94 14.52
C PHE A 169 1.40 -4.85 14.39
N THR A 170 1.21 -6.13 14.68
CA THR A 170 2.25 -7.17 14.62
C THR A 170 2.86 -7.35 13.21
N THR A 171 2.17 -6.89 12.17
CA THR A 171 2.65 -6.96 10.77
C THR A 171 3.43 -5.74 10.32
N TRP A 172 3.67 -4.74 11.19
CA TRP A 172 4.35 -3.50 10.83
C TRP A 172 5.70 -3.74 10.14
N ASN A 173 6.53 -4.62 10.68
CA ASN A 173 7.86 -4.90 10.12
C ASN A 173 7.80 -5.42 8.69
N ASP A 174 6.81 -6.25 8.38
CA ASP A 174 6.60 -6.81 7.04
C ASP A 174 5.92 -5.81 6.09
N ASP A 175 5.09 -4.92 6.64
CA ASP A 175 4.19 -4.07 5.85
C ASP A 175 4.62 -2.62 5.72
N SER A 176 5.52 -2.10 6.55
CA SER A 176 5.89 -0.68 6.63
C SER A 176 6.18 -0.06 5.26
N THR A 177 7.04 -0.70 4.46
CA THR A 177 7.40 -0.25 3.10
C THR A 177 6.20 -0.32 2.14
N ILE A 178 5.38 -1.36 2.26
CA ILE A 178 4.18 -1.51 1.45
C ILE A 178 3.18 -0.39 1.76
N ILE A 179 2.99 -0.09 3.04
CA ILE A 179 2.07 0.93 3.52
C ILE A 179 2.54 2.31 3.12
N GLU A 180 3.83 2.61 3.26
CA GLU A 180 4.40 3.88 2.77
C GLU A 180 4.09 4.08 1.28
N ASN A 181 4.36 3.07 0.44
CA ASN A 181 4.13 3.17 -0.99
C ASN A 181 2.64 3.37 -1.32
N GLN A 182 1.73 2.66 -0.64
CA GLN A 182 0.29 2.84 -0.86
C GLN A 182 -0.21 4.20 -0.39
N LEU A 183 0.30 4.70 0.73
CA LEU A 183 -0.06 6.00 1.25
C LEU A 183 0.34 7.11 0.28
N VAL A 184 1.53 7.03 -0.31
CA VAL A 184 1.99 7.96 -1.36
C VAL A 184 1.06 7.92 -2.58
N ILE A 185 0.74 6.72 -3.08
CA ILE A 185 -0.17 6.55 -4.23
C ILE A 185 -1.56 7.12 -3.92
N LEU A 186 -2.07 6.90 -2.72
CA LEU A 186 -3.39 7.37 -2.32
C LEU A 186 -3.42 8.90 -2.18
N ILE A 187 -2.41 9.49 -1.53
CA ILE A 187 -2.28 10.94 -1.42
C ILE A 187 -2.18 11.58 -2.80
N ASP A 188 -1.41 11.00 -3.72
CA ASP A 188 -1.29 11.51 -5.09
C ASP A 188 -2.61 11.44 -5.87
N LYS A 189 -3.38 10.35 -5.69
CA LYS A 189 -4.75 10.24 -6.23
C LYS A 189 -5.68 11.31 -5.65
N ILE A 190 -5.63 11.55 -4.34
CA ILE A 190 -6.45 12.59 -3.68
C ILE A 190 -6.05 13.97 -4.21
N ALA A 191 -4.75 14.29 -4.30
CA ALA A 191 -4.24 15.56 -4.81
C ALA A 191 -4.69 15.80 -6.26
N THR A 192 -4.51 14.81 -7.14
CA THR A 192 -4.97 14.86 -8.54
C THR A 192 -6.48 15.11 -8.64
N GLN A 193 -7.27 14.56 -7.71
CA GLN A 193 -8.71 14.78 -7.68
C GLN A 193 -9.05 16.20 -7.22
N VAL A 194 -8.41 16.69 -6.16
CA VAL A 194 -8.56 18.07 -5.70
C VAL A 194 -8.24 19.06 -6.82
N GLU A 195 -7.15 18.84 -7.56
CA GLU A 195 -6.80 19.65 -8.74
C GLU A 195 -7.94 19.73 -9.74
N LYS A 196 -8.50 18.58 -10.11
CA LYS A 196 -9.60 18.51 -11.09
C LYS A 196 -10.85 19.22 -10.60
N GLU A 197 -11.16 19.10 -9.30
CA GLU A 197 -12.29 19.79 -8.68
C GLU A 197 -12.11 21.31 -8.69
N ILE A 198 -10.92 21.81 -8.37
CA ILE A 198 -10.58 23.23 -8.45
C ILE A 198 -10.78 23.76 -9.88
N VAL A 199 -10.37 22.99 -10.89
CA VAL A 199 -10.45 23.41 -12.30
C VAL A 199 -11.86 23.30 -12.88
N LYS A 200 -12.65 22.27 -12.52
CA LYS A 200 -13.93 21.95 -13.17
C LYS A 200 -15.17 22.18 -12.30
N GLY A 201 -15.00 22.53 -11.02
CA GLY A 201 -16.05 23.02 -10.12
C GLY A 201 -17.13 22.03 -9.68
N ASN A 202 -17.23 20.82 -10.26
CA ASN A 202 -18.34 19.88 -10.00
C ASN A 202 -17.97 18.39 -10.23
N GLU A 203 -16.75 17.96 -9.92
CA GLU A 203 -16.45 16.51 -9.93
C GLU A 203 -16.99 15.82 -8.67
N LYS A 204 -17.57 14.62 -8.84
CA LYS A 204 -18.11 13.83 -7.73
C LYS A 204 -17.00 13.48 -6.75
N PHE A 205 -17.28 13.64 -5.46
CA PHE A 205 -16.42 13.24 -4.36
C PHE A 205 -15.98 11.76 -4.54
N ILE A 206 -14.68 11.49 -4.67
CA ILE A 206 -14.18 10.12 -4.59
C ILE A 206 -14.34 9.69 -3.15
N LYS A 207 -15.23 8.73 -2.94
CA LYS A 207 -15.37 8.09 -1.64
C LYS A 207 -14.23 7.11 -1.44
N PHE A 208 -13.71 7.05 -0.22
CA PHE A 208 -12.95 5.87 0.21
C PHE A 208 -13.76 4.61 -0.13
N PRO A 209 -13.13 3.59 -0.75
CA PRO A 209 -13.83 2.38 -1.18
C PRO A 209 -14.61 1.74 -0.04
N GLU A 210 -15.80 1.23 -0.37
CA GLU A 210 -16.74 0.71 0.62
C GLU A 210 -16.33 -0.65 1.20
N SER A 211 -15.45 -1.38 0.50
CA SER A 211 -14.96 -2.70 0.91
C SER A 211 -13.63 -3.05 0.23
N MET A 212 -13.04 -4.15 0.71
CA MET A 212 -11.82 -4.79 0.17
C MET A 212 -12.14 -5.98 -0.74
N ASN A 213 -13.35 -6.03 -1.32
CA ASN A 213 -13.80 -7.19 -2.08
C ASN A 213 -12.92 -7.45 -3.30
N GLU A 214 -12.54 -6.41 -4.06
CA GLU A 214 -11.67 -6.56 -5.23
C GLU A 214 -10.30 -7.18 -4.86
N GLU A 215 -9.71 -6.75 -3.74
CA GLU A 215 -8.48 -7.31 -3.21
C GLU A 215 -8.64 -8.77 -2.79
N HIS A 216 -9.70 -9.09 -2.06
CA HIS A 216 -9.97 -10.45 -1.61
C HIS A 216 -10.25 -11.39 -2.77
N ASP A 217 -11.05 -10.97 -3.75
CA ASP A 217 -11.40 -11.77 -4.92
C ASP A 217 -10.14 -12.08 -5.74
N PHE A 218 -9.31 -11.06 -6.01
CA PHE A 218 -8.03 -11.26 -6.70
C PHE A 218 -7.08 -12.17 -5.92
N ALA A 219 -6.97 -11.98 -4.61
CA ALA A 219 -6.09 -12.77 -3.75
C ALA A 219 -6.50 -14.24 -3.71
N ASN A 220 -7.79 -14.48 -3.47
CA ASN A 220 -8.35 -15.82 -3.36
C ASN A 220 -8.25 -16.54 -4.70
N GLU A 221 -8.58 -15.88 -5.81
CA GLU A 221 -8.43 -16.48 -7.13
C GLU A 221 -6.97 -16.85 -7.39
N LEU A 222 -6.01 -15.96 -7.08
CA LEU A 222 -4.59 -16.24 -7.32
C LEU A 222 -4.09 -17.40 -6.46
N LEU A 223 -4.45 -17.42 -5.17
CA LEU A 223 -4.11 -18.52 -4.26
C LEU A 223 -4.69 -19.85 -4.77
N ASN A 224 -5.97 -19.88 -5.12
CA ASN A 224 -6.66 -21.05 -5.65
C ASN A 224 -6.01 -21.56 -6.95
N ARG A 225 -5.68 -20.65 -7.88
CA ARG A 225 -5.05 -21.03 -9.15
C ARG A 225 -3.66 -21.62 -8.97
N VAL A 226 -2.87 -21.09 -8.03
CA VAL A 226 -1.55 -21.66 -7.75
C VAL A 226 -1.67 -23.00 -7.06
N TYR A 227 -2.48 -23.09 -6.01
CA TYR A 227 -2.62 -24.30 -5.19
C TYR A 227 -3.17 -25.48 -6.01
N TYR A 228 -4.31 -25.31 -6.69
CA TYR A 228 -4.95 -26.43 -7.40
C TYR A 228 -4.29 -26.79 -8.73
N ASN A 229 -3.39 -25.96 -9.26
CA ASN A 229 -2.65 -26.26 -10.49
C ASN A 229 -1.16 -26.44 -10.25
N GLU A 230 -0.73 -26.63 -9.00
CA GLU A 230 0.68 -26.65 -8.63
C GLU A 230 1.52 -27.62 -9.49
N GLU A 231 1.04 -28.86 -9.64
CA GLU A 231 1.72 -29.87 -10.45
C GLU A 231 1.85 -29.44 -11.91
N TYR A 232 0.75 -28.92 -12.50
CA TYR A 232 0.76 -28.44 -13.88
C TYR A 232 1.74 -27.27 -14.05
N LEU A 233 1.70 -26.29 -13.15
CA LEU A 233 2.63 -25.16 -13.16
C LEU A 233 4.08 -25.62 -13.03
N ALA A 234 4.36 -26.63 -12.20
CA ALA A 234 5.69 -27.21 -12.07
C ALA A 234 6.16 -27.87 -13.37
N THR A 235 5.29 -28.60 -14.09
CA THR A 235 5.66 -29.23 -15.37
C THR A 235 6.05 -28.23 -16.46
N LEU A 236 5.54 -26.99 -16.40
CA LEU A 236 5.95 -25.91 -17.30
C LEU A 236 7.35 -25.36 -16.96
N ILE A 237 7.72 -25.38 -15.68
CA ILE A 237 8.96 -24.80 -15.16
C ILE A 237 10.13 -25.79 -15.24
N THR A 238 9.94 -27.03 -14.78
CA THR A 238 11.01 -28.03 -14.62
C THR A 238 11.89 -28.22 -15.87
N PRO A 239 11.35 -28.30 -17.11
CA PRO A 239 12.17 -28.46 -18.31
C PRO A 239 13.12 -27.29 -18.57
N LYS A 240 12.82 -26.09 -18.04
CA LYS A 240 13.67 -24.91 -18.20
C LYS A 240 14.79 -24.83 -17.17
N LEU A 241 14.73 -25.70 -16.16
CA LEU A 241 15.70 -25.79 -15.06
C LEU A 241 16.74 -26.90 -15.27
N GLU A 242 16.67 -27.71 -16.33
CA GLU A 242 17.55 -28.88 -16.51
C GLU A 242 19.05 -28.54 -16.54
N ASN A 243 19.40 -27.35 -17.05
CA ASN A 243 20.79 -26.86 -17.08
C ASN A 243 21.15 -25.98 -15.88
N TRP A 244 20.27 -25.88 -14.88
CA TRP A 244 20.46 -25.03 -13.71
C TRP A 244 20.84 -25.84 -12.47
N ASP A 245 21.78 -25.27 -11.74
CA ASP A 245 22.24 -25.80 -10.46
C ASP A 245 21.09 -25.76 -9.44
N LYS A 246 20.59 -26.93 -9.05
CA LYS A 246 19.47 -27.07 -8.10
C LYS A 246 19.78 -26.48 -6.72
N GLU A 247 21.06 -26.40 -6.33
CA GLU A 247 21.48 -25.81 -5.06
C GLU A 247 21.37 -24.28 -5.06
N ARG A 248 21.22 -23.65 -6.25
CA ARG A 248 21.08 -22.20 -6.41
C ARG A 248 19.63 -21.73 -6.56
N LEU A 249 18.68 -22.66 -6.57
CA LEU A 249 17.29 -22.32 -6.82
C LEU A 249 16.60 -21.94 -5.51
N ALA A 250 16.42 -20.64 -5.30
CA ALA A 250 15.66 -20.16 -4.15
C ALA A 250 14.21 -20.65 -4.25
N GLN A 251 13.68 -21.16 -3.14
CA GLN A 251 12.28 -21.60 -3.04
C GLN A 251 11.30 -20.48 -3.43
N ILE A 252 11.61 -19.24 -3.04
CA ILE A 252 10.83 -18.06 -3.41
C ILE A 252 10.82 -17.84 -4.93
N ASP A 253 11.91 -18.17 -5.66
CA ASP A 253 11.94 -18.00 -7.12
C ASP A 253 10.99 -18.97 -7.82
N LEU A 254 10.99 -20.24 -7.39
CA LEU A 254 10.02 -21.24 -7.85
C LEU A 254 8.58 -20.80 -7.57
N MET A 255 8.31 -20.32 -6.35
CA MET A 255 7.01 -19.82 -5.94
C MET A 255 6.53 -18.69 -6.85
N LEU A 256 7.38 -17.68 -7.06
CA LEU A 256 7.05 -16.51 -7.88
C LEU A 256 6.84 -16.91 -9.34
N MET A 257 7.59 -17.87 -9.88
CA MET A 257 7.36 -18.41 -11.23
C MET A 257 6.01 -19.13 -11.32
N LYS A 258 5.66 -19.98 -10.35
CA LYS A 258 4.33 -20.65 -10.31
C LYS A 258 3.21 -19.61 -10.29
N MET A 259 3.33 -18.58 -9.43
CA MET A 259 2.35 -17.49 -9.35
C MET A 259 2.24 -16.68 -10.64
N ALA A 260 3.37 -16.36 -11.28
CA ALA A 260 3.39 -15.66 -12.56
C ALA A 260 2.68 -16.47 -13.65
N LEU A 261 2.96 -17.77 -13.75
CA LEU A 261 2.31 -18.65 -14.72
C LEU A 261 0.81 -18.80 -14.44
N ALA A 262 0.41 -18.95 -13.18
CA ALA A 262 -1.00 -18.96 -12.79
C ALA A 262 -1.70 -17.67 -13.23
N GLU A 263 -1.08 -16.51 -13.01
CA GLU A 263 -1.65 -15.23 -13.43
C GLU A 263 -1.71 -15.09 -14.96
N LEU A 264 -0.68 -15.54 -15.68
CA LEU A 264 -0.66 -15.52 -17.14
C LEU A 264 -1.76 -16.38 -17.76
N LEU A 265 -2.00 -17.56 -17.20
CA LEU A 265 -2.93 -18.56 -17.74
C LEU A 265 -4.39 -18.30 -17.37
N TYR A 266 -4.65 -17.82 -16.14
CA TYR A 266 -6.00 -17.80 -15.59
C TYR A 266 -6.59 -16.40 -15.41
N PHE A 267 -5.82 -15.33 -15.64
CA PHE A 267 -6.30 -13.96 -15.49
C PHE A 267 -6.32 -13.25 -16.86
N PRO A 268 -7.43 -13.38 -17.62
CA PRO A 268 -7.50 -12.86 -18.99
C PRO A 268 -7.44 -11.33 -19.04
N ASN A 269 -7.84 -10.65 -17.96
CA ASN A 269 -7.93 -9.19 -17.88
C ASN A 269 -6.63 -8.51 -17.39
N ILE A 270 -5.54 -9.27 -17.23
CA ILE A 270 -4.23 -8.73 -16.81
C ILE A 270 -3.22 -8.86 -17.95
N PRO A 271 -2.61 -7.75 -18.41
CA PRO A 271 -1.64 -7.78 -19.50
C PRO A 271 -0.42 -8.65 -19.17
N ILE A 272 0.10 -9.36 -20.17
CA ILE A 272 1.26 -10.25 -20.01
C ILE A 272 2.46 -9.51 -19.40
N LYS A 273 2.86 -8.37 -19.99
CA LYS A 273 4.01 -7.58 -19.52
C LYS A 273 3.81 -7.02 -18.11
N ALA A 274 2.57 -6.65 -17.77
CA ALA A 274 2.25 -6.20 -16.42
C ALA A 274 2.46 -7.35 -15.42
N THR A 275 1.96 -8.56 -15.71
CA THR A 275 2.22 -9.75 -14.89
C THR A 275 3.72 -9.99 -14.74
N MET A 276 4.47 -10.04 -15.84
CA MET A 276 5.92 -10.31 -15.83
C MET A 276 6.69 -9.30 -14.96
N ASN A 277 6.51 -8.00 -15.22
CA ASN A 277 7.22 -6.94 -14.49
C ASN A 277 6.96 -7.01 -12.98
N GLU A 278 5.72 -7.31 -12.58
CA GLU A 278 5.34 -7.39 -11.18
C GLU A 278 6.06 -8.51 -10.43
N TYR A 279 6.13 -9.72 -11.00
CA TYR A 279 6.81 -10.83 -10.35
C TYR A 279 8.34 -10.69 -10.35
N ILE A 280 8.92 -10.09 -11.40
CA ILE A 280 10.35 -9.76 -11.46
C ILE A 280 10.71 -8.74 -10.38
N ASP A 281 9.89 -7.69 -10.19
CA ASP A 281 10.13 -6.68 -9.17
C ASP A 281 9.92 -7.22 -7.75
N ILE A 282 8.94 -8.10 -7.54
CA ILE A 282 8.77 -8.78 -6.25
C ILE A 282 10.02 -9.64 -5.95
N ALA A 283 10.55 -10.36 -6.94
CA ALA A 283 11.73 -11.21 -6.75
C ALA A 283 12.97 -10.42 -6.30
N LYS A 284 13.18 -9.20 -6.83
CA LYS A 284 14.28 -8.32 -6.42
C LYS A 284 14.23 -7.94 -4.94
N ASN A 285 13.02 -7.89 -4.35
CA ASN A 285 12.82 -7.45 -2.98
C ASN A 285 12.76 -8.62 -1.97
N TYR A 286 12.33 -9.80 -2.41
CA TYR A 286 12.03 -10.93 -1.53
C TYR A 286 12.94 -12.14 -1.70
N SER A 287 13.82 -12.15 -2.70
CA SER A 287 14.71 -13.28 -2.99
C SER A 287 16.17 -12.82 -3.10
N THR A 288 16.99 -13.48 -3.91
CA THR A 288 18.41 -13.14 -4.06
C THR A 288 18.62 -11.97 -5.02
N PRO A 289 19.77 -11.27 -4.96
CA PRO A 289 20.07 -10.16 -5.87
C PRO A 289 19.97 -10.50 -7.37
N LYS A 290 20.14 -11.78 -7.74
CA LYS A 290 20.07 -12.25 -9.14
C LYS A 290 18.71 -12.83 -9.53
N SER A 291 17.78 -12.96 -8.60
CA SER A 291 16.50 -13.65 -8.81
C SER A 291 15.62 -12.95 -9.85
N GLY A 292 15.64 -11.62 -9.92
CA GLY A 292 14.88 -10.89 -10.94
C GLY A 292 15.29 -11.24 -12.38
N GLU A 293 16.60 -11.28 -12.66
CA GLU A 293 17.13 -11.65 -13.98
C GLU A 293 16.88 -13.12 -14.30
N PHE A 294 17.07 -13.98 -13.31
CA PHE A 294 16.84 -15.42 -13.43
C PHE A 294 15.38 -15.73 -13.79
N ILE A 295 14.43 -15.23 -12.99
CA ILE A 295 12.99 -15.44 -13.22
C ILE A 295 12.58 -14.88 -14.57
N ASN A 296 13.05 -13.69 -14.95
CA ASN A 296 12.76 -13.12 -16.27
C ASN A 296 13.20 -14.08 -17.39
N GLY A 297 14.44 -14.57 -17.34
CA GLY A 297 14.98 -15.45 -18.37
C GLY A 297 14.27 -16.81 -18.48
N ILE A 298 13.73 -17.34 -17.38
CA ILE A 298 12.93 -18.58 -17.39
C ILE A 298 11.52 -18.30 -17.92
N LEU A 299 10.84 -17.31 -17.35
CA LEU A 299 9.46 -16.99 -17.73
C LEU A 299 9.34 -16.54 -19.18
N ASP A 300 10.33 -15.83 -19.73
CA ASP A 300 10.33 -15.43 -21.15
C ASP A 300 10.30 -16.65 -22.09
N LYS A 301 11.06 -17.71 -21.76
CA LYS A 301 11.07 -18.95 -22.55
C LYS A 301 9.74 -19.67 -22.47
N ILE A 302 9.17 -19.80 -21.27
CA ILE A 302 7.88 -20.46 -21.06
C ILE A 302 6.76 -19.66 -21.75
N MET A 303 6.75 -18.34 -21.61
CA MET A 303 5.78 -17.45 -22.22
C MET A 303 5.76 -17.60 -23.75
N LYS A 304 6.94 -17.70 -24.39
CA LYS A 304 7.04 -17.91 -25.84
C LYS A 304 6.33 -19.21 -26.26
N GLU A 305 6.58 -20.30 -25.54
CA GLU A 305 5.95 -21.60 -25.80
C GLU A 305 4.44 -21.57 -25.56
N LEU A 306 3.99 -20.97 -24.46
CA LEU A 306 2.55 -20.81 -24.18
C LEU A 306 1.83 -19.97 -25.25
N LYS A 307 2.51 -18.97 -25.82
CA LYS A 307 2.00 -18.16 -26.94
C LYS A 307 1.91 -18.97 -28.22
N GLU A 308 2.95 -19.74 -28.56
CA GLU A 308 2.98 -20.62 -29.74
C GLU A 308 1.90 -21.72 -29.66
N GLN A 309 1.60 -22.22 -28.46
CA GLN A 309 0.55 -23.21 -28.21
C GLN A 309 -0.87 -22.62 -28.13
N GLY A 310 -1.03 -21.29 -28.18
CA GLY A 310 -2.33 -20.63 -28.06
C GLY A 310 -2.98 -20.76 -26.68
N LEU A 311 -2.19 -21.02 -25.64
CA LEU A 311 -2.68 -21.19 -24.26
C LEU A 311 -2.89 -19.86 -23.54
N LEU A 312 -2.21 -18.78 -23.97
CA LEU A 312 -2.38 -17.44 -23.41
C LEU A 312 -3.63 -16.77 -23.99
N LYS A 313 -4.77 -16.93 -23.31
CA LYS A 313 -6.03 -16.28 -23.66
C LYS A 313 -6.21 -15.00 -22.83
N LYS A 314 -5.95 -13.84 -23.45
CA LYS A 314 -6.14 -12.52 -22.83
C LYS A 314 -7.33 -11.81 -23.46
N GLU A 315 -8.16 -11.17 -22.65
CA GLU A 315 -9.40 -10.52 -23.07
C GLU A 315 -9.30 -9.00 -22.86
N GLY A 316 -9.09 -8.24 -23.94
CA GLY A 316 -8.97 -6.78 -23.89
C GLY A 316 -7.94 -6.23 -24.88
N ARG A 317 -8.11 -4.97 -25.31
CA ARG A 317 -7.16 -4.31 -26.23
C ARG A 317 -5.81 -4.09 -25.52
N GLY A 318 -4.70 -4.49 -26.16
CA GLY A 318 -3.33 -4.26 -25.67
C GLY A 318 -2.84 -5.22 -24.58
N LEU A 319 -3.51 -6.37 -24.37
CA LEU A 319 -3.11 -7.33 -23.33
C LEU A 319 -2.09 -8.38 -23.78
N ILE A 320 -1.96 -8.60 -25.09
CA ILE A 320 -1.05 -9.58 -25.72
C ILE A 320 0.20 -8.90 -26.29
N GLU A 321 0.12 -7.60 -26.60
CA GLU A 321 1.17 -6.83 -27.27
C GLU A 321 1.32 -5.46 -26.60
N ASN A 322 2.38 -5.32 -25.79
CA ASN A 322 3.15 -4.12 -25.44
C ASN A 322 4.22 -4.47 -24.41
#